data_AF-A0A961GKD5-F1
#
_entry.id   AF-A0A961GKD5-F1
#
_cell.length_a   1.000
_cell.length_b   1.000
_cell.length_c   1.000
_cell.angle_alpha   90.00
_cell.angle_beta   90.00
_cell.angle_gamma   90.00
#
_symmetry.space_group_name_H-M   'P 1'
#
loop_
_entity.id
_entity.type
_entity.pdbx_description
1 polymer ?
#
loop_
_entity_poly.entity_id
_entity_poly.type
_entity_poly.pdbx_seq_one_letter_code
_entity_poly.pdbx_strand_id
1 'polypeptide(L)'
;GLYNTILQGTGYVAVLTHGEPVILDVASAPTFADANAVVCWTGGVTMNVKTDVTMRDFIGKGSGEAIQMGFQGQGWVMVQPSENVIQGQGQQAGSKGFLGM
;
A
#
# COMPACT_ATOMS: atom_id res chain seq x y z
N GLY A 1 -0.84 -10.85 2.56
CA GLY A 1 -1.03 -10.90 4.02
C GLY A 1 -0.43 -9.64 4.62
N LEU A 2 -1.04 -9.10 5.67
CA LEU A 2 -0.52 -7.92 6.40
C LEU A 2 0.36 -8.43 7.56
N TYR A 3 1.64 -8.06 7.54
CA TYR A 3 2.60 -8.40 8.60
C TYR A 3 3.17 -7.12 9.19
N ASN A 4 3.30 -7.06 10.51
CA ASN A 4 3.96 -5.97 11.22
C ASN A 4 5.25 -6.49 11.86
N THR A 5 6.35 -5.76 11.66
CA THR A 5 7.64 -6.04 12.30
C THR A 5 8.04 -4.84 13.14
N ILE A 6 8.29 -5.08 14.43
CA ILE A 6 8.78 -4.06 15.36
C ILE A 6 10.31 -4.20 15.45
N LEU A 7 11.02 -3.11 15.14
CA LEU A 7 12.48 -3.01 15.30
C LEU A 7 12.81 -2.14 16.52
N GLN A 8 13.63 -2.66 17.43
CA GLN A 8 14.04 -2.00 18.67
C GLN A 8 15.53 -2.24 18.92
N GLY A 9 16.22 -1.25 19.49
CA GLY A 9 17.66 -1.32 19.78
C GLY A 9 18.39 -0.04 19.35
N THR A 10 19.71 -0.12 19.23
CA THR A 10 20.55 1.00 18.81
C THR A 10 21.38 0.58 17.60
N GLY A 11 21.36 1.41 16.56
CA GLY A 11 22.01 1.11 15.28
C GLY A 11 21.29 1.81 14.14
N TYR A 12 21.60 1.41 12.92
CA TYR A 12 20.99 1.95 11.71
C TYR A 12 20.12 0.89 11.04
N VAL A 13 19.00 1.34 10.47
CA VAL A 13 18.11 0.52 9.64
C VAL A 13 18.04 1.20 8.28
N ALA A 14 18.26 0.44 7.21
CA ALA A 14 18.03 0.89 5.84
C ALA A 14 16.67 0.38 5.38
N VAL A 15 15.84 1.27 4.86
CA VAL A 15 14.51 0.97 4.32
C VAL A 15 14.48 1.42 2.86
N LEU A 16 13.94 0.57 1.98
CA LEU A 16 13.82 0.86 0.54
C LEU A 16 12.36 1.12 0.19
N THR A 17 12.14 2.10 -0.69
CA THR A 17 10.83 2.49 -1.19
C THR A 17 10.83 2.49 -2.72
N HIS A 18 9.66 2.26 -3.31
CA HIS A 18 9.46 2.44 -4.74
C HIS A 18 9.17 3.92 -5.00
N GLY A 19 10.17 4.65 -5.48
CA GLY A 19 10.09 6.10 -5.67
C GLY A 19 10.39 6.89 -4.39
N GLU A 20 10.18 8.20 -4.47
CA GLU A 20 10.48 9.14 -3.38
C GLU A 20 9.42 9.02 -2.27
N PRO A 21 9.82 8.69 -1.03
CA PRO A 21 8.87 8.53 0.06
C PRO A 21 8.36 9.87 0.59
N VAL A 22 7.15 9.85 1.15
CA VAL A 22 6.55 10.99 1.84
C VAL A 22 6.40 10.66 3.32
N ILE A 23 6.78 11.62 4.18
CA ILE A 23 6.60 11.53 5.63
C ILE A 23 5.38 12.36 6.04
N LEU A 24 4.44 11.74 6.74
CA LEU A 24 3.24 12.37 7.25
C LEU A 24 3.29 12.42 8.77
N ASP A 25 3.17 13.62 9.35
CA ASP A 25 3.05 13.81 10.79
C ASP A 25 1.63 13.42 11.24
N VAL A 26 1.55 12.45 12.15
CA VAL A 26 0.27 11.95 12.67
C VAL A 26 -0.10 12.55 14.02
N ALA A 27 0.78 13.37 14.59
CA ALA A 27 0.53 14.09 15.83
C ALA A 27 -0.41 15.28 15.61
N SER A 28 -0.37 15.91 14.44
CA SER A 28 -1.28 17.01 14.10
C SER A 28 -2.70 16.55 13.79
N ALA A 29 -2.85 15.37 13.18
CA ALA A 29 -4.14 14.80 12.81
C ALA A 29 -4.04 13.29 12.51
N PRO A 30 -5.09 12.49 12.80
CA PRO A 30 -5.16 11.12 12.34
C PRO A 30 -4.98 11.01 10.82
N THR A 31 -4.10 10.11 10.39
CA THR A 31 -3.75 9.90 8.98
C THR A 31 -4.19 8.52 8.53
N PHE A 32 -4.70 8.40 7.31
CA PHE A 32 -5.14 7.13 6.74
C PHE A 32 -4.43 6.89 5.41
N ALA A 33 -3.94 5.67 5.21
CA ALA A 33 -3.21 5.27 4.00
C ALA A 33 -3.55 3.83 3.61
N ASP A 34 -3.38 3.51 2.32
CA ASP A 34 -3.57 2.15 1.82
C ASP A 34 -2.47 1.22 2.34
N ALA A 35 -2.84 -0.02 2.69
CA ALA A 35 -1.92 -0.96 3.32
C ALA A 35 -0.67 -1.30 2.49
N ASN A 36 -0.74 -1.18 1.17
CA ASN A 36 0.38 -1.40 0.25
C ASN A 36 1.27 -0.16 0.03
N ALA A 37 0.81 1.02 0.45
CA ALA A 37 1.56 2.27 0.37
C ALA A 37 2.38 2.54 1.64
N VAL A 38 1.98 1.98 2.78
CA VAL A 38 2.66 2.19 4.06
C VAL A 38 3.99 1.42 4.08
N VAL A 39 5.07 2.14 4.41
CA VAL A 39 6.42 1.57 4.49
C VAL A 39 6.81 1.28 5.94
N CYS A 40 6.75 2.31 6.80
CA CYS A 40 7.04 2.19 8.23
C CYS A 40 6.47 3.38 9.02
N TRP A 41 6.47 3.27 10.34
CA TRP A 41 6.07 4.36 11.24
C TRP A 41 6.86 4.28 12.55
N THR A 42 6.87 5.38 13.30
CA THR A 42 7.56 5.45 14.60
C THR A 42 6.82 4.71 15.70
N GLY A 43 7.54 4.18 16.69
CA GLY A 43 6.96 3.39 17.80
C GLY A 43 5.97 4.12 18.71
N GLY A 44 5.88 5.46 18.67
CA GLY A 44 4.87 6.24 19.39
C GLY A 44 3.51 6.35 18.69
N VAL A 45 3.36 5.71 17.52
CA VAL A 45 2.14 5.73 16.71
C VAL A 45 1.34 4.46 16.92
N THR A 46 0.06 4.63 17.24
CA THR A 46 -0.93 3.56 17.28
C THR A 46 -1.55 3.39 15.89
N MET A 47 -1.49 2.16 15.37
CA MET A 47 -2.01 1.78 14.06
C MET A 47 -3.28 0.93 14.22
N ASN A 48 -4.34 1.29 13.48
CA ASN A 48 -5.59 0.53 13.42
C ASN A 48 -5.87 0.13 11.96
N VAL A 49 -6.23 -1.13 11.72
CA VAL A 49 -6.68 -1.57 10.38
C VAL A 49 -8.18 -1.36 10.28
N LYS A 50 -8.61 -0.64 9.23
CA LYS A 50 -10.02 -0.48 8.89
C LYS A 50 -10.29 -1.25 7.59
N THR A 51 -11.04 -2.34 7.71
CA THR A 51 -11.56 -3.05 6.55
C THR A 51 -12.98 -2.54 6.31
N ASP A 52 -13.17 -1.63 5.37
CA ASP A 52 -14.51 -1.20 4.95
C ASP A 52 -15.13 -2.32 4.09
N VAL A 53 -15.50 -3.44 4.72
CA VAL A 53 -16.29 -4.51 4.09
C VAL A 53 -17.75 -4.05 4.08
N THR A 54 -18.06 -3.06 3.27
CA THR A 54 -19.47 -2.76 2.99
C THR A 54 -19.95 -3.81 1.99
N MET A 55 -20.75 -4.77 2.46
CA MET A 55 -21.41 -5.83 1.65
C MET A 55 -22.32 -5.31 0.51
N ARG A 56 -22.26 -4.03 0.13
CA ARG A 56 -22.92 -3.46 -1.04
C ARG A 56 -22.06 -3.47 -2.31
N ASP A 57 -20.75 -3.65 -2.21
CA ASP A 57 -19.84 -3.64 -3.37
C ASP A 57 -19.67 -5.01 -4.05
N PHE A 58 -20.39 -6.03 -3.58
CA PHE A 58 -20.38 -7.37 -4.18
C PHE A 58 -21.16 -7.47 -5.52
N ILE A 59 -21.80 -6.39 -5.97
CA ILE A 59 -22.49 -6.33 -7.27
C ILE A 59 -21.80 -5.26 -8.12
N GLY A 60 -20.75 -5.64 -8.86
CA GLY A 60 -20.50 -4.95 -10.13
C GLY A 60 -19.07 -4.76 -10.60
N LYS A 61 -18.04 -4.70 -9.74
CA LYS A 61 -16.64 -4.53 -10.20
C LYS A 61 -15.64 -5.14 -9.21
N GLY A 62 -15.19 -6.36 -9.52
CA GLY A 62 -13.94 -6.99 -9.06
C GLY A 62 -13.45 -6.73 -7.63
N SER A 63 -13.87 -7.57 -6.68
CA SER A 63 -13.13 -8.21 -5.56
C SER A 63 -11.87 -7.58 -4.91
N GLY A 64 -11.57 -6.29 -5.05
CA GLY A 64 -10.39 -5.64 -4.47
C GLY A 64 -10.69 -5.05 -3.09
N GLU A 65 -10.57 -5.85 -2.05
CA GLU A 65 -10.74 -5.43 -0.66
C GLU A 65 -9.85 -4.22 -0.33
N ALA A 66 -10.43 -3.01 -0.25
CA ALA A 66 -9.73 -1.82 0.17
C ALA A 66 -9.45 -1.91 1.68
N ILE A 67 -8.25 -2.41 2.03
CA ILE A 67 -7.76 -2.41 3.42
C ILE A 67 -7.03 -1.08 3.64
N GLN A 68 -7.62 -0.24 4.47
CA GLN A 68 -7.03 1.04 4.86
C GLN A 68 -6.42 0.93 6.26
N MET A 69 -5.29 1.60 6.48
CA MET A 69 -4.61 1.69 7.77
C MET A 69 -4.74 3.11 8.31
N GLY A 70 -5.17 3.24 9.57
CA GLY A 70 -5.24 4.51 10.30
C GLY A 70 -4.12 4.63 11.31
N PHE A 71 -3.55 5.83 11.41
CA PHE A 71 -2.41 6.16 12.25
C PHE A 71 -2.73 7.37 13.13
N GLN A 72 -2.46 7.25 14.42
CA GLN A 72 -2.68 8.31 15.41
C GLN A 72 -1.65 8.22 16.53
N GLY A 73 -1.38 9.33 17.22
CA GLY A 73 -0.44 9.40 18.33
C GLY A 73 0.74 10.30 18.03
N GLN A 74 1.86 10.11 18.73
CA GLN A 74 3.03 10.96 18.57
C GLN A 74 4.02 10.34 17.58
N GLY A 75 4.23 11.00 16.46
CA GLY A 75 5.27 10.64 15.50
C GLY A 75 4.81 10.73 14.06
N TRP A 76 5.35 9.86 13.20
CA TRP A 76 5.12 9.94 11.76
C TRP A 76 4.92 8.57 11.13
N VAL A 77 4.29 8.59 9.95
CA VAL A 77 4.19 7.45 9.03
C VAL A 77 4.88 7.80 7.72
N MET A 78 5.66 6.87 7.19
CA MET A 78 6.28 6.94 5.87
C MET A 78 5.44 6.16 4.87
N VAL A 79 5.09 6.81 3.77
CA VAL A 79 4.37 6.21 2.65
C VAL A 79 5.22 6.31 1.38
N GLN A 80 5.10 5.30 0.53
CA GLN A 80 5.67 5.32 -0.81
C GLN A 80 4.58 5.66 -1.85
N PRO A 81 4.96 6.19 -3.02
CA PRO A 81 4.10 6.22 -4.19
C PRO A 81 3.62 4.80 -4.53
N SER A 82 2.36 4.49 -4.19
CA SER A 82 1.75 3.20 -4.49
C SER A 82 1.20 3.20 -5.90
N GLU A 83 2.05 2.95 -6.89
CA GLU A 83 1.61 2.48 -8.19
C GLU A 83 1.60 0.95 -8.15
N ASN A 84 0.47 0.35 -7.75
CA ASN A 84 0.19 -0.97 -8.26
C ASN A 84 0.07 -0.81 -9.78
N VAL A 85 1.18 -0.98 -10.51
CA VAL A 85 1.07 -1.33 -11.93
C VAL A 85 0.24 -2.60 -11.89
N ILE A 86 -1.03 -2.52 -12.30
CA ILE A 86 -1.75 -3.72 -12.67
C ILE A 86 -0.79 -4.33 -13.69
N GLN A 87 -0.20 -5.48 -13.35
CA GLN A 87 0.58 -6.29 -14.28
C GLN A 87 -0.43 -6.89 -15.26
N GLY A 88 -1.09 -6.00 -16.00
CA GLY A 88 -2.09 -6.25 -16.99
C GLY A 88 -1.37 -6.40 -18.30
N GLN A 89 -1.63 -7.54 -18.93
CA GLN A 89 -1.24 -7.88 -20.29
C GLN A 89 0.21 -8.33 -20.41
N GLY A 90 0.42 -9.61 -20.10
CA GLY A 90 1.25 -10.43 -20.98
C GLY A 90 0.82 -10.15 -22.42
N GLN A 91 1.67 -9.44 -23.12
CA GLN A 91 1.57 -9.06 -24.51
C GLN A 91 1.58 -10.36 -25.32
N GLN A 92 0.40 -10.94 -25.56
CA GLN A 92 0.28 -12.07 -26.49
C GLN A 92 0.50 -11.49 -27.87
N ALA A 93 1.70 -11.78 -28.40
CA ALA A 93 2.21 -11.35 -29.67
C ALA A 93 1.16 -11.47 -30.78
N GLY A 94 1.05 -10.42 -31.58
CA GLY A 94 0.21 -10.41 -32.77
C GLY A 94 0.57 -11.55 -33.70
N SER A 95 -0.36 -12.47 -33.89
CA SER A 95 -0.40 -13.36 -35.06
C SER A 95 -0.66 -12.49 -36.29
N LYS A 96 0.41 -12.13 -36.99
CA LYS A 96 0.36 -11.48 -38.31
C LYS A 96 1.19 -12.32 -39.29
N GLY A 97 0.49 -13.07 -40.13
CA GLY A 97 1.03 -13.93 -41.20
C GLY A 97 0.22 -15.22 -41.27
N PHE A 98 -0.33 -15.70 -42.38
CA PHE A 98 -0.05 -15.47 -43.80
C PHE A 98 -1.34 -15.81 -44.55
N LEU A 99 -1.86 -14.89 -45.36
CA LEU A 99 -2.89 -15.18 -46.36
C LEU A 99 -2.16 -15.31 -47.70
N GLY A 100 -2.08 -16.52 -48.25
CA GLY A 100 -1.45 -16.77 -49.55
C GLY A 100 -1.08 -18.22 -49.78
N MET A 101 -2.03 -19.01 -50.26
CA MET A 101 -2.01 -19.75 -51.54
C MET A 101 -3.41 -20.30 -51.82
#